data_AF-E5Y849-F1
#
_entry.id   AF-E5Y849-F1
#
_cell.length_a   1.000
_cell.length_b   1.000
_cell.length_c   1.000
_cell.angle_alpha   90.00
_cell.angle_beta   90.00
_cell.angle_gamma   90.00
#
_symmetry.space_group_name_H-M   'P 1'
#
loop_
_entity.id
_entity.type
_entity.pdbx_description
1 polymer ?
#
loop_
_entity_poly.entity_id
_entity_poly.type
_entity_poly.pdbx_seq_one_letter_code
_entity_poly.pdbx_strand_id
1 'polypeptide(L)'
;MFRHKVPAIKVARDRLLDLPVEQARTGALVLGGLRRACELADTLDSCITEDMTFAKHFFNELATLPHDDESHWMNLLEDLALIFRAKRLAFPDLPEEGEERRLLEFFETSEEWGDPETEVGSWYWKLLPERLSR
;
A
#
# COMPACT_ATOMS: atom_id res chain seq x y z
N MET A 1 7.26 0.70 -12.92
CA MET A 1 6.94 1.80 -11.99
C MET A 1 7.65 1.65 -10.64
N PHE A 2 7.30 0.66 -9.82
CA PHE A 2 7.87 0.34 -8.51
C PHE A 2 9.37 0.06 -8.59
N ARG A 3 9.85 -0.74 -9.56
CA ARG A 3 11.28 -1.08 -9.67
C ARG A 3 12.18 0.16 -9.71
N HIS A 4 11.79 1.16 -10.50
CA HIS A 4 12.55 2.41 -10.62
C HIS A 4 12.38 3.34 -9.41
N LYS A 5 11.35 3.12 -8.59
CA LYS A 5 11.03 3.92 -7.39
C LYS A 5 11.49 3.26 -6.09
N VAL A 6 12.07 2.06 -6.11
CA VAL A 6 12.65 1.39 -4.92
C VAL A 6 13.57 2.33 -4.11
N PRO A 7 14.49 3.11 -4.72
CA PRO A 7 15.30 4.04 -3.95
C PRO A 7 14.47 5.09 -3.20
N ALA A 8 13.41 5.62 -3.82
CA ALA A 8 12.52 6.59 -3.20
C ALA A 8 11.71 5.99 -2.04
N ILE A 9 11.20 4.75 -2.22
CA ILE A 9 10.47 4.03 -1.16
C ILE A 9 11.39 3.80 0.06
N LYS A 10 12.65 3.41 -0.16
CA LYS A 10 13.63 3.25 0.93
C LYS A 10 13.92 4.56 1.66
N VAL A 11 14.16 5.65 0.93
CA VAL A 11 14.38 6.98 1.51
C VAL A 11 13.17 7.44 2.34
N ALA A 12 11.95 7.26 1.83
CA ALA A 12 10.73 7.59 2.54
C ALA A 12 10.57 6.77 3.82
N ARG A 13 10.79 5.44 3.75
CA ARG A 13 10.76 4.56 4.92
C ARG A 13 11.79 4.99 5.98
N ASP A 14 13.01 5.32 5.56
CA ASP A 14 14.06 5.74 6.50
C ASP A 14 13.70 7.07 7.18
N ARG A 15 13.09 8.03 6.45
CA ARG A 15 12.53 9.25 7.05
C ARG A 15 11.43 8.96 8.07
N LEU A 16 10.55 8.01 7.78
CA LEU A 16 9.46 7.63 8.69
C LEU A 16 9.97 6.96 9.97
N LEU A 17 11.10 6.24 9.91
CA LEU A 17 11.74 5.65 11.10
C LEU A 17 12.29 6.72 12.06
N ASP A 18 12.68 7.87 11.53
CA ASP A 18 13.25 8.99 12.31
C ASP A 18 12.18 9.92 12.91
N LEU A 19 10.88 9.72 12.59
CA LEU A 19 9.81 10.53 13.15
C LEU A 19 9.52 10.16 14.62
N PRO A 20 9.22 11.16 15.48
CA PRO A 20 8.99 10.96 16.92
C PRO A 20 7.65 10.26 17.26
N VAL A 21 6.92 9.77 16.27
CA VAL A 21 5.67 9.03 16.42
C VAL A 21 5.92 7.77 17.24
N GLU A 22 5.17 7.58 18.33
CA GLU A 22 5.00 6.25 18.91
C GLU A 22 4.60 5.34 17.75
N GLN A 23 5.40 4.32 17.43
CA GLN A 23 5.09 3.37 16.36
C GLN A 23 3.83 2.59 16.76
N ALA A 24 2.68 3.24 16.61
CA ALA A 24 1.37 2.65 16.73
C ALA A 24 1.26 1.55 15.67
N ARG A 25 0.30 0.65 15.87
CA ARG A 25 0.07 -0.49 14.99
C ARG A 25 0.13 -0.13 13.49
N THR A 26 -0.46 1.01 13.11
CA THR A 26 -0.42 1.57 11.74
C THR A 26 0.99 1.85 11.23
N GLY A 27 1.85 2.50 12.03
CA GLY A 27 3.22 2.82 11.63
C GLY A 27 4.06 1.58 11.36
N ALA A 28 3.93 0.55 12.19
CA ALA A 28 4.60 -0.73 11.97
C ALA A 28 4.13 -1.43 10.67
N LEU A 29 2.82 -1.40 10.39
CA LEU A 29 2.24 -1.94 9.15
C LEU A 29 2.76 -1.20 7.92
N VAL A 30 2.78 0.14 7.95
CA VAL A 30 3.30 0.96 6.84
C VAL A 30 4.78 0.67 6.61
N LEU A 31 5.63 0.72 7.64
CA LEU A 31 7.06 0.46 7.50
C LEU A 31 7.35 -0.95 6.95
N GLY A 32 6.62 -1.95 7.44
CA GLY A 32 6.66 -3.32 6.94
C GLY A 32 6.20 -3.42 5.48
N GLY A 33 5.10 -2.76 5.14
CA GLY A 33 4.54 -2.71 3.79
C GLY A 33 5.47 -2.03 2.78
N LEU A 34 6.11 -0.91 3.14
CA LEU A 34 7.10 -0.24 2.28
C LEU A 34 8.30 -1.14 1.97
N ARG A 35 8.79 -1.88 2.98
CA ARG A 35 9.84 -2.88 2.77
C ARG A 35 9.35 -3.97 1.82
N ARG A 36 8.15 -4.51 2.03
CA ARG A 36 7.60 -5.58 1.22
C ARG A 36 7.32 -5.14 -0.22
N ALA A 37 6.86 -3.91 -0.44
CA ALA A 37 6.69 -3.33 -1.77
C ALA A 37 8.02 -3.23 -2.54
N CYS A 38 9.14 -2.97 -1.85
CA CYS A 38 10.47 -3.03 -2.47
C CYS A 38 10.85 -4.45 -2.89
N GLU A 39 10.55 -5.46 -2.06
CA GLU A 39 10.85 -6.87 -2.35
C GLU A 39 10.01 -7.39 -3.53
N LEU A 40 8.78 -6.92 -3.65
CA LEU A 40 7.83 -7.31 -4.70
C LEU A 40 7.88 -6.40 -5.95
N ALA A 41 8.83 -5.48 -6.05
CA ALA A 41 8.77 -4.39 -7.04
C ALA A 41 8.60 -4.86 -8.49
N ASP A 42 9.26 -5.95 -8.90
CA ASP A 42 9.09 -6.52 -10.25
C ASP A 42 7.70 -7.14 -10.45
N THR A 43 7.16 -7.82 -9.43
CA THR A 43 5.80 -8.38 -9.45
C THR A 43 4.76 -7.27 -9.51
N LEU A 44 4.93 -6.22 -8.69
CA LEU A 44 4.01 -5.07 -8.67
C LEU A 44 3.99 -4.35 -10.02
N ASP A 45 5.13 -4.21 -10.69
CA ASP A 45 5.22 -3.62 -12.02
C ASP A 45 4.48 -4.41 -13.11
N SER A 46 4.20 -5.69 -12.87
CA SER A 46 3.49 -6.54 -13.84
C SER A 46 1.96 -6.51 -13.69
N CYS A 47 1.42 -6.02 -12.56
CA CYS A 47 -0.02 -5.94 -12.32
C CYS A 47 -0.54 -4.53 -12.04
N ILE A 48 0.33 -3.60 -11.63
CA ILE A 48 -0.03 -2.21 -11.37
C ILE A 48 0.34 -1.34 -12.56
N THR A 49 -0.62 -0.56 -13.01
CA THR A 49 -0.56 0.23 -14.25
C THR A 49 -0.76 1.71 -13.94
N GLU A 50 -0.36 2.59 -14.86
CA GLU A 50 -0.36 4.04 -14.63
C GLU A 50 -1.74 4.66 -14.44
N ASP A 51 -2.80 4.01 -14.92
CA ASP A 51 -4.18 4.47 -14.76
C ASP A 51 -4.79 4.12 -13.38
N MET A 52 -4.10 3.29 -12.58
CA MET A 52 -4.49 3.00 -11.20
C MET A 52 -4.08 4.18 -10.29
N THR A 53 -5.03 5.06 -9.99
CA THR A 53 -4.78 6.35 -9.31
C THR A 53 -4.10 6.22 -7.95
N PHE A 54 -4.40 5.16 -7.19
CA PHE A 54 -3.76 4.88 -5.90
C PHE A 54 -2.24 4.69 -6.02
N ALA A 55 -1.72 4.17 -7.12
CA ALA A 55 -0.28 4.01 -7.29
C ALA A 55 0.42 5.38 -7.44
N LYS A 56 -0.24 6.33 -8.12
CA LYS A 56 0.24 7.70 -8.23
C LYS A 56 0.14 8.44 -6.90
N HIS A 57 -0.97 8.25 -6.18
CA HIS A 57 -1.17 8.78 -4.84
C HIS A 57 -0.06 8.31 -3.89
N PHE A 58 0.20 7.01 -3.83
CA PHE A 58 1.29 6.43 -3.06
C PHE A 58 2.64 7.11 -3.29
N PHE A 59 3.06 7.27 -4.55
CA PHE A 59 4.35 7.91 -4.83
C PHE A 59 4.36 9.41 -4.53
N ASN A 60 3.22 10.09 -4.59
CA ASN A 60 3.11 11.48 -4.17
C ASN A 60 3.26 11.58 -2.65
N GLU A 61 2.56 10.74 -1.88
CA GLU A 61 2.66 10.67 -0.42
C GLU A 61 4.10 10.42 0.03
N LEU A 62 4.80 9.46 -0.59
CA LEU A 62 6.22 9.22 -0.29
C LEU A 62 7.12 10.43 -0.58
N ALA A 63 6.79 11.22 -1.60
CA ALA A 63 7.59 12.37 -2.02
C ALA A 63 7.38 13.60 -1.14
N THR A 64 6.22 13.73 -0.50
CA THR A 64 5.83 14.89 0.33
C THR A 64 6.20 14.72 1.81
N LEU A 65 6.72 13.57 2.22
CA LEU A 65 7.24 13.37 3.58
C LEU A 65 8.44 14.30 3.90
N PRO A 66 8.49 14.94 5.09
CA PRO A 66 7.50 14.93 6.17
C PRO A 66 6.57 16.16 6.13
N HIS A 67 5.26 15.97 6.12
CA HIS A 67 4.32 16.96 6.66
C HIS A 67 3.69 16.39 7.93
N ASP A 68 3.57 17.24 8.95
CA ASP A 68 3.24 16.90 10.34
C ASP A 68 1.72 16.78 10.56
N ASP A 69 0.98 16.16 9.63
CA ASP A 69 -0.49 16.18 9.65
C ASP A 69 -1.16 14.83 9.98
N GLU A 70 -0.41 13.86 10.51
CA GLU A 70 -0.85 12.50 10.90
C GLU A 70 -1.46 11.65 9.75
N SER A 71 -1.92 12.27 8.67
CA SER A 71 -2.69 11.68 7.58
C SER A 71 -1.86 10.75 6.68
N HIS A 72 -0.57 11.05 6.51
CA HIS A 72 0.34 10.25 5.69
C HIS A 72 0.40 8.77 6.10
N TRP A 73 0.29 8.47 7.40
CA TRP A 73 0.31 7.08 7.86
C TRP A 73 -0.92 6.31 7.40
N MET A 74 -2.09 6.95 7.42
CA MET A 74 -3.34 6.35 6.95
C MET A 74 -3.35 6.24 5.42
N ASN A 75 -2.99 7.31 4.72
CA ASN A 75 -2.88 7.33 3.26
C ASN A 75 -1.95 6.22 2.74
N LEU A 76 -0.75 6.10 3.32
CA LEU A 76 0.20 5.06 2.94
C LEU A 76 -0.31 3.66 3.26
N LEU A 77 -1.05 3.48 4.35
CA LEU A 77 -1.65 2.19 4.69
C LEU A 77 -2.71 1.79 3.67
N GLU A 78 -3.60 2.72 3.30
CA GLU A 78 -4.64 2.52 2.28
C GLU A 78 -4.03 2.16 0.92
N ASP A 79 -3.05 2.94 0.48
CA ASP A 79 -2.35 2.70 -0.78
C ASP A 79 -1.65 1.33 -0.79
N LEU A 80 -0.98 0.97 0.30
CA LEU A 80 -0.33 -0.34 0.43
C LEU A 80 -1.35 -1.48 0.41
N ALA A 81 -2.52 -1.31 1.03
CA ALA A 81 -3.59 -2.30 0.97
C ALA A 81 -4.07 -2.52 -0.47
N LEU A 82 -4.28 -1.44 -1.23
CA LEU A 82 -4.64 -1.51 -2.65
C LEU A 82 -3.56 -2.17 -3.50
N ILE A 83 -2.29 -1.83 -3.27
CA ILE A 83 -1.13 -2.43 -3.95
C ILE A 83 -1.07 -3.94 -3.70
N PHE A 84 -1.20 -4.39 -2.46
CA PHE A 84 -1.13 -5.81 -2.13
C PHE A 84 -2.39 -6.56 -2.58
N ARG A 85 -3.57 -5.94 -2.51
CA ARG A 85 -4.80 -6.49 -3.07
C ARG A 85 -4.69 -6.71 -4.57
N ALA A 86 -4.11 -5.75 -5.30
CA ALA A 86 -3.87 -5.89 -6.73
C ALA A 86 -2.97 -7.10 -7.03
N LYS A 87 -1.88 -7.27 -6.27
CA LYS A 87 -1.01 -8.46 -6.39
C LYS A 87 -1.75 -9.75 -6.04
N ARG A 88 -2.54 -9.79 -4.96
CA ARG A 88 -3.33 -10.97 -4.53
C ARG A 88 -4.23 -11.46 -5.67
N LEU A 89 -4.91 -10.54 -6.34
CA LEU A 89 -5.85 -10.84 -7.41
C LEU A 89 -5.14 -11.25 -8.71
N ALA A 90 -4.06 -10.55 -9.07
CA ALA A 90 -3.31 -10.85 -10.29
C ALA A 90 -2.50 -12.17 -10.20
N PHE A 91 -2.09 -12.56 -9.00
CA PHE A 91 -1.24 -13.71 -8.72
C PHE A 91 -1.77 -14.56 -7.56
N PRO A 92 -2.92 -15.25 -7.70
CA PRO A 92 -3.54 -16.01 -6.62
C PRO A 92 -2.66 -17.18 -6.13
N ASP A 93 -1.79 -17.70 -6.99
CA ASP A 93 -0.85 -18.78 -6.65
C ASP A 93 0.41 -18.28 -5.90
N LEU A 94 0.62 -16.97 -5.82
CA LEU A 94 1.67 -16.37 -5.00
C LEU A 94 1.08 -15.97 -3.66
N PRO A 95 1.32 -16.73 -2.58
CA PRO A 95 0.73 -16.44 -1.29
C PRO A 95 1.24 -15.11 -0.73
N GLU A 96 0.45 -14.59 0.19
CA GLU A 96 0.78 -13.38 0.93
C GLU A 96 1.55 -13.78 2.17
N GLU A 97 2.66 -13.11 2.40
CA GLU A 97 3.59 -13.49 3.47
C GLU A 97 3.93 -12.29 4.35
N GLY A 98 4.10 -12.57 5.65
CA GLY A 98 4.58 -11.59 6.62
C GLY A 98 3.75 -10.30 6.63
N GLU A 99 4.40 -9.19 6.26
CA GLU A 99 3.81 -7.84 6.32
C GLU A 99 2.66 -7.64 5.34
N GLU A 100 2.71 -8.28 4.18
CA GLU A 100 1.63 -8.23 3.18
C GLU A 100 0.32 -8.72 3.78
N ARG A 101 0.36 -9.91 4.39
CA ARG A 101 -0.80 -10.53 5.03
C ARG A 101 -1.27 -9.71 6.22
N ARG A 102 -0.36 -9.29 7.10
CA ARG A 102 -0.71 -8.51 8.31
C ARG A 102 -1.41 -7.19 7.97
N LEU A 103 -0.94 -6.50 6.93
CA LEU A 103 -1.53 -5.24 6.50
C LEU A 103 -2.94 -5.47 5.92
N LEU A 104 -3.11 -6.48 5.07
CA LEU A 104 -4.41 -6.81 4.50
C LEU A 104 -5.40 -7.32 5.57
N GLU A 105 -4.96 -8.17 6.49
CA GLU A 105 -5.80 -8.61 7.62
C GLU A 105 -6.26 -7.42 8.48
N PHE A 106 -5.36 -6.46 8.76
CA PHE A 106 -5.74 -5.25 9.49
C PHE A 106 -6.76 -4.42 8.71
N PHE A 107 -6.51 -4.19 7.42
CA PHE A 107 -7.38 -3.42 6.55
C PHE A 107 -8.77 -4.05 6.41
N GLU A 108 -8.85 -5.36 6.20
CA GLU A 108 -10.11 -6.07 5.99
C GLU A 108 -10.93 -6.22 7.28
N THR A 109 -10.33 -6.03 8.47
CA THR A 109 -11.00 -6.22 9.77
C THR A 109 -11.25 -4.93 10.55
N SER A 110 -10.81 -3.77 10.09
CA SER A 110 -10.94 -2.50 10.83
C SER A 110 -12.34 -1.88 10.80
N GLU A 111 -13.26 -2.38 9.97
CA GLU A 111 -14.55 -1.77 9.62
C GLU A 111 -14.45 -0.39 8.90
N GLU A 112 -13.29 0.29 8.94
CA GLU A 112 -13.08 1.63 8.36
C GLU A 112 -13.25 1.66 6.83
N TRP A 113 -12.83 0.61 6.12
CA TRP A 113 -12.80 0.56 4.66
C TRP A 113 -13.86 -0.37 4.06
N GLY A 114 -14.88 -0.72 4.82
CA GLY A 114 -15.96 -1.61 4.37
C GLY A 114 -16.93 -0.99 3.36
N ASP A 115 -17.00 0.34 3.27
CA ASP A 115 -17.92 1.06 2.38
C ASP A 115 -17.36 1.16 0.95
N PRO A 116 -17.96 0.46 -0.04
CA PRO A 116 -17.48 0.45 -1.41
C PRO A 116 -17.88 1.69 -2.22
N GLU A 117 -18.51 2.69 -1.60
CA GLU A 117 -18.80 4.00 -2.20
C GLU A 117 -17.70 5.05 -1.89
N THR A 118 -16.78 4.76 -0.96
CA THR A 118 -15.57 5.56 -0.76
C THR A 118 -14.55 5.31 -1.87
N GLU A 119 -13.62 6.25 -2.12
CA GLU A 119 -12.59 6.07 -3.15
C GLU A 119 -11.76 4.80 -2.91
N VAL A 120 -11.23 4.64 -1.70
CA VAL A 120 -10.41 3.49 -1.30
C VAL A 120 -11.23 2.19 -1.32
N GLY A 121 -12.44 2.19 -0.74
CA GLY A 121 -13.30 1.01 -0.71
C GLY A 121 -13.75 0.59 -2.11
N SER A 122 -14.05 1.54 -2.99
CA SER A 122 -14.42 1.24 -4.39
C SER A 122 -13.29 0.54 -5.15
N TRP A 123 -12.04 1.00 -4.97
CA TRP A 123 -10.88 0.33 -5.55
C TRP A 123 -10.69 -1.07 -4.99
N TYR A 124 -10.75 -1.22 -3.66
CA TYR A 124 -10.46 -2.49 -2.99
C TYR A 124 -11.49 -3.59 -3.30
N TRP A 125 -12.78 -3.25 -3.24
CA TRP A 125 -13.88 -4.21 -3.28
C TRP A 125 -14.54 -4.39 -4.65
N LYS A 126 -14.43 -3.40 -5.55
CA LYS A 126 -15.08 -3.43 -6.88
C LYS A 126 -14.06 -3.38 -8.02
N LEU A 127 -13.32 -2.28 -8.15
CA LEU A 127 -12.52 -2.02 -9.35
C LEU A 127 -11.33 -2.98 -9.51
N LEU A 128 -10.58 -3.26 -8.43
CA LEU A 128 -9.48 -4.21 -8.49
C LEU A 128 -10.00 -5.64 -8.79
N PRO A 129 -11.03 -6.16 -8.11
CA PRO A 129 -11.63 -7.45 -8.46
C PRO A 129 -12.10 -7.53 -9.91
N GLU A 130 -12.83 -6.54 -10.42
CA GLU A 130 -13.32 -6.52 -11.81
C GLU A 130 -12.17 -6.54 -12.84
N ARG A 131 -11.06 -5.89 -12.51
CA ARG A 131 -9.93 -5.75 -13.42
C ARG A 131 -8.95 -6.92 -13.40
N LEU A 132 -8.73 -7.51 -12.23
CA LEU A 132 -7.60 -8.43 -11.99
C LEU A 132 -8.03 -9.83 -11.57
N SER A 133 -9.28 -10.05 -11.16
CA SER A 133 -9.76 -11.42 -10.92
C SER A 133 -9.86 -12.15 -12.25
N ARG A 134 -9.19 -13.31 -12.33
CA ARG A 134 -9.30 -14.22 -13.48
C ARG A 134 -10.48 -15.16 -13.33
#